data_AF-A0A846Q273-F1
#
_entry.id   AF-A0A846Q273-F1
#
_cell.length_a   1.000
_cell.length_b   1.000
_cell.length_c   1.000
_cell.angle_alpha   90.00
_cell.angle_beta   90.00
_cell.angle_gamma   90.00
#
_symmetry.space_group_name_H-M   'P 1'
#
loop_
_entity.id
_entity.type
_entity.pdbx_description
1 polymer ?
#
loop_
_entity_poly.entity_id
_entity_poly.type
_entity_poly.pdbx_seq_one_letter_code
_entity_poly.pdbx_strand_id
1 'polypeptide(L)'
;MDSFGIIGLLPFLIALFFLIWKEDVIIPMMGGLILGAIILSKFNPLLGLFQTAGELVLGALFNSLNILVIALVVLGLILFTLLDRCGYVQAFTEQVE
;
A
#
# COMPACT_ATOMS: atom_id res chain seq x y z
N MET A 1 7.50 -16.65 -19.97
CA MET A 1 7.76 -15.73 -18.83
C MET A 1 9.15 -15.17 -19.08
N ASP A 2 9.21 -14.12 -19.89
CA ASP A 2 10.49 -13.51 -20.24
C ASP A 2 11.06 -12.83 -18.99
N SER A 3 12.33 -13.09 -18.73
CA SER A 3 13.00 -12.69 -17.51
C SER A 3 13.14 -11.16 -17.47
N PHE A 4 12.18 -10.48 -16.85
CA PHE A 4 12.23 -9.04 -16.58
C PHE A 4 13.33 -8.66 -15.56
N GLY A 5 14.24 -9.58 -15.20
CA GLY A 5 15.16 -9.53 -14.06
C GLY A 5 15.58 -8.13 -13.59
N ILE A 6 16.30 -7.37 -14.42
CA ILE A 6 16.82 -6.04 -14.04
C ILE A 6 15.78 -4.93 -14.25
N ILE A 7 14.94 -5.05 -15.27
CA ILE A 7 13.92 -4.03 -15.61
C ILE A 7 12.79 -4.03 -14.56
N GLY A 8 12.49 -5.18 -13.96
CA GLY A 8 11.50 -5.34 -12.90
C GLY A 8 11.89 -4.68 -11.58
N LEU A 9 13.16 -4.28 -11.40
CA LEU A 9 13.61 -3.49 -10.25
C LEU A 9 13.33 -1.99 -10.43
N LEU A 10 13.07 -1.54 -11.66
CA LEU A 10 12.85 -0.13 -11.97
C LEU A 10 11.67 0.49 -11.18
N PRO A 11 10.51 -0.17 -11.02
CA PRO A 11 9.42 0.31 -10.17
C PRO A 11 9.86 0.60 -8.72
N PHE A 12 10.66 -0.31 -8.16
CA PHE A 12 11.14 -0.20 -6.78
C PHE A 12 12.16 0.93 -6.63
N LEU A 13 13.11 1.06 -7.57
CA LEU A 13 14.11 2.12 -7.54
C LEU A 13 13.49 3.51 -7.66
N ILE A 14 12.47 3.65 -8.50
CA ILE A 14 11.75 4.91 -8.67
C ILE A 14 10.92 5.23 -7.43
N ALA A 15 10.26 4.23 -6.83
CA ALA A 15 9.58 4.42 -5.55
C ALA A 15 10.57 4.83 -4.44
N LEU A 16 11.74 4.21 -4.36
CA LEU A 16 12.76 4.57 -3.37
C LEU A 16 13.27 6.01 -3.58
N PHE A 17 13.53 6.40 -4.82
CA PHE A 17 13.99 7.73 -5.17
C PHE A 17 12.98 8.82 -4.76
N PHE A 18 11.70 8.62 -5.10
CA PHE A 18 10.65 9.56 -4.74
C PHE A 18 10.40 9.61 -3.23
N LEU A 19 10.55 8.49 -2.52
CA LEU A 19 10.41 8.43 -1.06
C LEU A 19 11.47 9.27 -0.36
N ILE A 20 12.73 9.17 -0.80
CA ILE A 20 13.84 9.97 -0.26
C ILE A 20 13.67 11.46 -0.59
N TRP A 21 13.09 11.79 -1.75
CA TRP A 21 13.00 13.18 -2.18
C TRP A 21 11.82 13.95 -1.58
N LYS A 22 10.66 13.31 -1.46
CA LYS A 22 9.41 13.98 -1.06
C LYS A 22 9.00 13.73 0.39
N GLU A 23 9.62 12.78 1.08
CA GLU A 23 9.19 12.25 2.38
C GLU A 23 7.71 11.77 2.39
N ASP A 24 7.09 11.69 1.22
CA ASP A 24 5.72 11.24 0.99
C ASP A 24 5.75 9.81 0.48
N VAL A 25 4.99 8.91 1.11
CA VAL A 25 4.92 7.49 0.72
C VAL A 25 4.00 7.25 -0.48
N ILE A 26 2.95 8.07 -0.62
CA ILE A 26 1.85 7.80 -1.56
C ILE A 26 2.29 7.95 -3.02
N ILE A 27 2.98 9.05 -3.34
CA ILE A 27 3.47 9.35 -4.70
C ILE A 27 4.43 8.26 -5.21
N PRO A 28 5.49 7.89 -4.47
CA PRO A 28 6.39 6.81 -4.87
C PRO A 28 5.69 5.47 -5.04
N MET A 29 4.77 5.13 -4.13
CA MET A 29 4.02 3.88 -4.22
C MET A 29 3.17 3.84 -5.49
N MET A 30 2.42 4.90 -5.78
CA MET A 30 1.62 5.01 -7.00
C MET A 30 2.48 5.02 -8.27
N GLY A 31 3.59 5.75 -8.27
CA GLY A 31 4.52 5.80 -9.39
C GLY A 31 5.14 4.45 -9.70
N GLY A 32 5.60 3.72 -8.68
CA GLY A 32 6.09 2.36 -8.83
C GLY A 32 5.03 1.41 -9.36
N LEU A 33 3.80 1.49 -8.84
CA LEU A 33 2.71 0.62 -9.26
C LEU A 33 2.32 0.84 -10.73
N ILE A 34 2.22 2.10 -11.18
CA ILE A 34 1.99 2.45 -12.58
C ILE A 34 3.12 1.94 -13.47
N LEU A 35 4.37 2.20 -13.10
CA LEU A 35 5.53 1.76 -13.89
C LEU A 35 5.63 0.24 -13.98
N GLY A 36 5.35 -0.46 -12.89
CA GLY A 36 5.25 -1.92 -12.86
C GLY A 36 4.17 -2.42 -13.82
N ALA A 37 2.99 -1.82 -13.79
CA ALA A 37 1.90 -2.18 -14.70
C ALA A 37 2.26 -1.89 -16.18
N ILE A 38 2.97 -0.81 -16.46
CA ILE A 38 3.45 -0.49 -17.81
C ILE A 38 4.47 -1.52 -18.31
N ILE A 39 5.37 -1.99 -17.43
CA ILE A 39 6.32 -3.04 -17.78
C ILE A 39 5.58 -4.35 -18.08
N LEU A 40 4.59 -4.70 -17.24
CA LEU A 40 3.75 -5.90 -17.44
C LEU A 40 2.87 -5.80 -18.69
N SER A 41 2.45 -4.60 -19.08
CA SER A 41 1.65 -4.35 -20.29
C SER A 41 2.48 -4.27 -21.58
N LYS A 42 3.73 -4.77 -21.57
CA LYS A 42 4.68 -4.70 -22.70
C LYS A 42 4.97 -3.26 -23.15
N PHE A 43 5.17 -2.35 -22.19
CA PHE A 43 5.44 -0.93 -22.41
C PHE A 43 4.30 -0.17 -23.10
N ASN A 44 3.06 -0.63 -22.97
CA ASN A 44 1.89 0.14 -23.41
C ASN A 44 1.37 1.00 -22.23
N PRO A 45 1.63 2.33 -22.23
CA PRO A 45 1.32 3.19 -21.09
C PRO A 45 -0.18 3.30 -20.82
N LEU A 46 -1.00 3.35 -21.88
CA LEU A 46 -2.45 3.47 -21.74
C LEU A 46 -3.03 2.20 -21.12
N LEU A 47 -2.63 1.04 -21.62
CA LEU A 47 -3.07 -0.26 -21.08
C LEU A 47 -2.58 -0.47 -19.64
N GLY A 48 -1.33 -0.10 -19.34
CA GLY A 48 -0.76 -0.19 -17.99
C GLY A 48 -1.49 0.69 -16.98
N LEU A 49 -1.93 1.88 -17.38
CA LEU A 49 -2.77 2.74 -16.53
C LEU A 49 -4.16 2.13 -16.28
N PHE A 50 -4.81 1.57 -17.31
CA PHE A 50 -6.10 0.89 -17.14
C PHE A 50 -5.98 -0.35 -16.24
N GLN A 51 -4.92 -1.14 -16.38
CA GLN A 51 -4.64 -2.27 -15.49
C GLN A 51 -4.36 -1.81 -14.05
N THR A 52 -3.62 -0.71 -13.89
CA THR A 52 -3.37 -0.11 -12.57
C THR A 52 -4.67 0.31 -11.90
N ALA A 53 -5.48 1.14 -12.57
CA ALA A 53 -6.71 1.65 -11.99
C ALA A 53 -7.75 0.54 -11.79
N GLY A 54 -7.95 -0.31 -12.80
CA GLY A 54 -8.99 -1.33 -12.81
C GLY A 54 -8.64 -2.56 -11.98
N GLU A 55 -7.57 -3.27 -12.34
CA GLU A 55 -7.26 -4.58 -11.74
C GLU A 55 -6.51 -4.43 -10.42
N LEU A 56 -5.50 -3.56 -10.37
CA LEU A 56 -4.61 -3.46 -9.20
C LEU A 56 -5.21 -2.62 -8.08
N VAL A 57 -5.84 -1.48 -8.38
CA VAL A 57 -6.42 -0.59 -7.36
C VAL A 57 -7.86 -0.97 -7.07
N LEU A 58 -8.76 -0.88 -8.06
CA LEU A 58 -10.18 -1.16 -7.83
C LEU A 58 -10.40 -2.65 -7.52
N GLY A 59 -9.76 -3.56 -8.26
CA GLY A 59 -9.85 -4.99 -7.99
C GLY A 59 -9.39 -5.36 -6.57
N ALA A 60 -8.34 -4.71 -6.06
CA ALA A 60 -7.92 -4.92 -4.68
C ALA A 60 -8.91 -4.36 -3.65
N LEU A 61 -9.52 -3.20 -3.91
CA LEU A 61 -10.51 -2.58 -3.01
C LEU A 61 -11.82 -3.38 -2.92
N PHE A 62 -12.24 -4.00 -4.03
CA PHE A 62 -13.47 -4.80 -4.08
C PHE A 62 -13.26 -6.28 -3.76
N ASN A 63 -12.03 -6.70 -3.44
CA ASN A 63 -11.77 -8.07 -3.02
C ASN A 63 -12.28 -8.30 -1.59
N SER A 64 -13.12 -9.31 -1.41
CA SER A 64 -13.76 -9.62 -0.12
C SER A 64 -12.76 -9.89 1.01
N LEU A 65 -11.61 -10.52 0.73
CA LEU A 65 -10.57 -10.77 1.72
C LEU A 65 -9.89 -9.47 2.15
N ASN A 66 -9.59 -8.59 1.19
CA ASN A 66 -8.97 -7.30 1.50
C ASN A 66 -9.92 -6.42 2.32
N ILE A 67 -11.20 -6.39 1.99
CA ILE A 67 -12.23 -5.69 2.76
C ILE A 67 -12.28 -6.21 4.20
N LEU A 68 -12.24 -7.54 4.40
CA LEU A 68 -12.23 -8.15 5.73
C LEU A 68 -11.01 -7.71 6.54
N VAL A 69 -9.82 -7.72 5.92
CA VAL A 69 -8.57 -7.28 6.57
C VAL A 69 -8.66 -5.82 6.97
N ILE A 70 -9.12 -4.94 6.08
CA ILE A 70 -9.30 -3.52 6.37
C ILE A 70 -10.30 -3.34 7.52
N ALA A 71 -11.43 -4.05 7.50
CA ALA A 71 -12.42 -3.99 8.58
C ALA A 71 -11.84 -4.42 9.93
N LEU A 72 -11.04 -5.49 9.96
CA LEU A 72 -10.40 -5.98 11.18
C LEU A 72 -9.37 -4.98 11.73
N VAL A 73 -8.56 -4.36 10.87
CA VAL A 73 -7.63 -3.29 11.26
C VAL A 73 -8.38 -2.09 11.83
N VAL A 74 -9.44 -1.65 11.15
CA VAL A 74 -10.27 -0.52 11.60
C VAL A 74 -10.92 -0.81 12.95
N LEU A 75 -11.50 -2.00 13.15
CA LEU A 75 -12.06 -2.41 14.44
C LEU A 75 -11.00 -2.43 15.55
N GLY A 76 -9.80 -2.93 15.27
CA GLY A 76 -8.68 -2.90 16.20
C GLY A 76 -8.29 -1.47 16.60
N LEU A 77 -8.21 -0.55 15.64
CA LEU A 77 -7.92 0.86 15.89
C LEU A 77 -9.02 1.54 16.71
N ILE A 78 -10.30 1.25 16.42
CA ILE A 78 -11.43 1.78 17.19
C ILE A 78 -11.35 1.29 18.64
N LEU A 79 -11.14 -0.02 18.86
CA LEU A 79 -11.00 -0.58 20.20
C LEU A 79 -9.82 0.05 20.95
N PHE A 80 -8.67 0.18 20.30
CA PHE A 80 -7.51 0.83 20.91
C PHE A 80 -7.81 2.28 21.30
N THR A 81 -8.47 3.04 20.42
CA THR A 81 -8.88 4.43 20.68
C THR A 81 -9.86 4.52 21.86
N LEU A 82 -10.78 3.55 22.00
CA LEU A 82 -11.70 3.49 23.12
C LEU A 82 -10.97 3.16 24.44
N LEU A 83 -10.05 2.21 24.41
CA LEU A 83 -9.24 1.85 25.58
C LEU A 83 -8.37 3.02 26.05
N ASP A 84 -7.79 3.76 25.10
CA ASP A 84 -7.01 4.97 25.39
C ASP A 84 -7.88 6.05 26.05
N ARG A 85 -9.06 6.35 25.48
CA ARG A 85 -10.02 7.31 26.06
C ARG A 85 -10.52 6.91 27.44
N CYS A 86 -10.63 5.62 27.72
CA CYS A 86 -11.06 5.11 29.02
C CYS A 86 -9.91 5.04 30.05
N GLY A 87 -8.68 5.44 29.69
CA GLY A 87 -7.51 5.46 30.58
C GLY A 87 -6.89 4.08 30.83
N TYR A 88 -7.40 3.02 30.18
CA TYR A 88 -6.88 1.66 30.34
C TYR A 88 -5.45 1.52 29.79
N VAL A 89 -5.12 2.26 28.72
CA VAL A 89 -3.77 2.24 28.15
C VAL A 89 -2.76 2.84 29.13
N GLN A 90 -3.08 3.98 29.77
CA GLN A 90 -2.24 4.64 30.76
C GLN A 90 -2.04 3.79 32.01
N ALA A 91 -3.13 3.22 32.55
CA ALA A 91 -3.08 2.33 33.70
C ALA A 91 -2.27 1.05 33.44
N PHE A 92 -2.29 0.55 32.21
CA PHE A 92 -1.49 -0.63 31.83
C PHE A 92 -0.01 -0.29 31.68
N THR A 93 0.35 0.88 31.13
CA THR A 93 1.74 1.32 31.05
C THR A 93 2.36 1.60 32.42
N GLU A 94 1.61 2.16 33.37
CA GLU A 94 2.09 2.42 34.74
C GLU A 94 2.30 1.14 35.57
N GLN A 95 1.65 0.02 35.22
CA GLN A 95 1.84 -1.27 35.91
C GLN A 95 3.02 -2.09 35.38
N VAL A 96 3.57 -1.70 34.23
CA VAL A 96 4.67 -2.42 33.56
C VAL A 96 6.03 -1.79 33.84
N GLU A 97 6.09 -0.56 34.38
CA GLU A 97 7.28 0.02 35.03
C GLU A 97 7.43 -0.45 36.49
#